data_AF-A0AB36TKE4-F1
#
_entry.id   AF-A0AB36TKE4-F1
#
_cell.length_a   1.000
_cell.length_b   1.000
_cell.length_c   1.000
_cell.angle_alpha   90.00
_cell.angle_beta   90.00
_cell.angle_gamma   90.00
#
_symmetry.space_group_name_H-M   'P 1'
#
loop_
_entity.id
_entity.type
_entity.pdbx_description
1 polymer ?
#
loop_
_entity_poly.entity_id
_entity_poly.type
_entity_poly.pdbx_seq_one_letter_code
_entity_poly.pdbx_strand_id
1 'polypeptide(L)' 'MSKELMYILITKMHLRLNALIEKNNYDLLNEEVLQYSQRLDKILSLYNRIVQKDKSYAFSVSHLNKAAKCN' A
#
# COMPACT_ATOMS: atom_id res chain seq x y z
N MET A 1 -8.67 5.17 7.80
CA MET A 1 -8.78 3.85 7.15
C MET A 1 -7.91 2.87 7.91
N SER A 2 -8.46 1.74 8.39
CA SER A 2 -7.66 0.71 9.06
C SER A 2 -6.73 0.01 8.05
N LYS A 3 -5.52 -0.39 8.48
CA LYS A 3 -4.51 -1.06 7.62
C LYS A 3 -5.08 -2.31 6.94
N GLU A 4 -5.97 -3.01 7.62
CA GLU A 4 -6.65 -4.22 7.13
C GLU A 4 -7.55 -3.93 5.92
N LEU A 5 -8.30 -2.82 5.95
CA LEU A 5 -9.14 -2.41 4.83
C LEU A 5 -8.29 -2.01 3.61
N MET A 6 -7.14 -1.37 3.83
CA MET A 6 -6.19 -1.08 2.76
C MET A 6 -5.60 -2.34 2.15
N TYR A 7 -5.25 -3.34 2.98
CA TYR A 7 -4.77 -4.62 2.50
C TYR A 7 -5.82 -5.32 1.63
N ILE A 8 -7.08 -5.42 2.10
CA ILE A 8 -8.19 -6.00 1.34
C ILE A 8 -8.42 -5.26 0.01
N LEU A 9 -8.33 -3.92 0.03
CA LEU A 9 -8.46 -3.10 -1.18
C LEU A 9 -7.36 -3.43 -2.19
N ILE A 10 -6.10 -3.45 -1.76
CA ILE A 10 -4.93 -3.74 -2.60
C ILE A 10 -5.07 -5.14 -3.21
N THR A 11 -5.42 -6.15 -2.42
CA THR A 11 -5.65 -7.52 -2.91
C THR A 11 -6.72 -7.56 -3.99
N LYS A 12 -7.87 -6.91 -3.77
CA LYS A 12 -8.95 -6.84 -4.76
C LYS A 12 -8.50 -6.15 -6.05
N MET A 13 -7.68 -5.12 -5.96
CA MET A 13 -7.14 -4.44 -7.14
C MET A 13 -6.14 -5.31 -7.91
N HIS A 14 -5.29 -6.08 -7.23
CA HIS A 14 -4.41 -7.05 -7.91
C HIS A 14 -5.19 -8.12 -8.69
N LEU A 15 -6.23 -8.70 -8.07
CA LEU A 15 -7.09 -9.69 -8.76
C LEU A 15 -7.75 -9.11 -10.01
N ARG A 16 -8.23 -7.86 -9.92
CA ARG A 16 -8.82 -7.15 -11.06
C ARG A 16 -7.81 -6.81 -12.14
N LEU A 17 -6.58 -6.43 -11.77
CA LEU A 17 -5.52 -6.18 -12.74
C LEU A 17 -5.17 -7.46 -13.50
N ASN A 18 -5.06 -8.60 -12.81
CA ASN A 18 -4.82 -9.89 -13.48
C ASN A 18 -5.94 -10.24 -14.47
N ALA A 19 -7.20 -10.13 -14.05
CA ALA A 19 -8.33 -10.36 -14.95
C ALA A 19 -8.34 -9.40 -16.15
N LEU A 20 -7.89 -8.16 -15.95
CA LEU A 20 -7.78 -7.17 -17.01
C LEU A 20 -6.66 -7.50 -18.00
N ILE A 21 -5.52 -8.00 -17.51
CA ILE A 21 -4.40 -8.48 -18.34
C ILE A 21 -4.86 -9.68 -19.18
N GLU A 22 -5.52 -10.66 -18.56
CA GLU A 22 -6.06 -11.84 -19.26
C GLU A 22 -7.06 -11.43 -20.34
N LYS A 23 -7.97 -10.50 -20.04
CA LYS A 23 -8.97 -9.99 -20.99
C LYS A 23 -8.32 -9.25 -22.18
N ASN A 24 -7.18 -8.60 -21.97
CA ASN A 24 -6.43 -7.87 -22.99
C ASN A 24 -5.34 -8.73 -23.65
N ASN A 25 -5.48 -10.07 -23.66
CA ASN A 25 -4.55 -11.01 -24.28
C ASN A 25 -3.10 -10.86 -23.76
N TYR A 26 -2.95 -10.54 -22.48
CA TYR A 26 -1.65 -10.30 -21.85
C TYR A 26 -0.86 -9.13 -22.44
N ASP A 27 -1.52 -8.23 -23.17
CA ASP A 27 -0.92 -6.97 -23.60
C ASP A 27 -0.80 -6.01 -22.41
N LEU A 28 0.41 -5.99 -21.83
CA LEU A 28 0.74 -5.09 -20.72
C LEU A 28 0.86 -3.62 -21.14
N LEU A 29 0.97 -3.35 -22.44
CA LEU A 29 1.04 -1.99 -22.99
C LEU A 29 -0.34 -1.46 -23.39
N ASN A 30 -1.38 -2.28 -23.25
CA ASN A 30 -2.75 -1.84 -23.41
C ASN A 30 -3.04 -0.67 -22.46
N GLU A 31 -3.67 0.37 -22.99
CA GLU A 31 -3.95 1.61 -22.25
C GLU A 31 -4.77 1.34 -20.97
N GLU A 32 -5.75 0.44 -21.02
CA GLU A 32 -6.60 0.10 -19.88
C GLU A 32 -5.77 -0.56 -18.76
N VAL A 33 -4.88 -1.50 -19.13
CA VAL A 33 -3.96 -2.18 -18.21
C VAL A 33 -2.96 -1.20 -17.60
N LEU A 34 -2.40 -0.30 -18.42
CA LEU A 34 -1.47 0.73 -17.97
C LEU A 34 -2.12 1.71 -16.99
N GLN A 35 -3.29 2.25 -17.32
CA GLN A 35 -3.99 3.17 -16.43
C GLN A 35 -4.38 2.51 -15.11
N TYR A 36 -4.83 1.25 -15.17
CA TYR A 36 -5.20 0.51 -13.97
C TYR A 36 -3.99 0.19 -13.08
N SER A 37 -2.88 -0.25 -13.67
CA SER A 37 -1.65 -0.53 -12.93
C SER A 37 -1.07 0.73 -12.28
N GLN A 38 -1.07 1.88 -12.97
CA GLN A 38 -0.67 3.16 -12.39
C GLN A 38 -1.55 3.58 -11.21
N ARG A 39 -2.85 3.30 -11.27
CA ARG A 39 -3.77 3.56 -10.16
C ARG A 39 -3.46 2.69 -8.95
N LEU A 40 -3.16 1.42 -9.17
CA LEU A 40 -2.75 0.49 -8.12
C LEU A 40 -1.42 0.94 -7.47
N ASP A 41 -0.46 1.36 -8.27
CA ASP A 41 0.85 1.82 -7.80
C ASP A 41 0.74 3.04 -6.86
N LYS A 42 -0.13 4.00 -7.19
CA LYS A 42 -0.44 5.15 -6.31
C LYS A 42 -1.00 4.72 -4.95
N ILE A 43 -1.86 3.69 -4.93
CA ILE A 43 -2.44 3.18 -3.69
C ILE A 43 -1.37 2.45 -2.86
N LEU A 44 -0.51 1.66 -3.50
CA LEU A 44 0.62 1.00 -2.85
C LEU A 44 1.60 2.01 -2.25
N SER A 45 1.91 3.08 -2.99
CA SER A 45 2.75 4.19 -2.52
C SER A 45 2.15 4.87 -1.29
N LEU A 46 0.84 5.12 -1.29
CA LEU A 46 0.12 5.67 -0.13
C LEU A 46 0.17 4.73 1.07
N TYR A 47 -0.06 3.44 0.85
CA TYR A 47 -0.01 2.42 1.91
C TYR A 47 1.38 2.34 2.53
N ASN A 48 2.43 2.28 1.70
CA ASN A 48 3.82 2.29 2.16
C ASN A 48 4.13 3.52 3.01
N ARG A 49 3.69 4.72 2.58
CA ARG A 49 3.86 5.95 3.35
C ARG A 49 3.15 5.91 4.71
N ILE A 50 1.95 5.33 4.77
CA ILE A 50 1.19 5.18 6.02
C ILE A 50 1.90 4.19 6.95
N VAL A 51 2.32 3.03 6.44
CA VAL A 51 3.07 2.02 7.21
C VAL A 51 4.39 2.57 7.74
N GLN A 52 5.12 3.35 6.93
CA GLN A 52 6.37 3.99 7.36
C GLN A 52 6.14 5.10 8.39
N LYS A 53 5.08 5.91 8.24
CA LYS A 53 4.69 6.89 9.27
C LYS A 53 4.36 6.23 10.61
N ASP A 54 3.68 5.09 10.56
CA ASP A 54 3.40 4.26 11.74
C ASP A 54 4.69 3.75 12.41
N LYS A 55 5.69 3.31 11.62
CA LYS A 55 6.99 2.92 12.16
C LYS A 55 7.75 4.09 12.80
N SER A 56 7.66 5.29 12.23
CA SER A 56 8.23 6.51 12.81
C SER A 56 7.52 6.92 14.11
N TYR A 57 6.21 6.71 14.20
CA TYR A 57 5.43 6.91 15.42
C TYR A 57 5.75 5.86 16.51
N ALA A 58 5.92 4.59 16.11
CA ALA A 58 6.35 3.51 17.01
C ALA A 58 7.77 3.74 17.56
N PHE A 59 8.67 4.27 16.72
CA PHE A 59 10.04 4.61 17.14
C PHE A 59 10.07 5.80 18.11
N SER A 60 9.25 6.83 17.88
CA SER A 60 9.18 8.01 18.77
C SER A 60 8.55 7.72 20.12
N VAL A 61 7.57 6.80 20.21
CA VAL A 61 7.01 6.34 21.51
C VAL A 61 8.03 5.51 22.29
N SER A 62 8.85 4.68 21.62
CA SER A 62 9.88 3.88 22.30
C SER A 62 11.03 4.71 22.88
N HIS A 63 11.31 5.89 22.33
CA HIS A 63 12.31 6.83 22.89
C HIS A 63 11.76 7.69 24.04
N LEU A 64 10.47 8.02 24.05
CA LEU A 64 9.83 8.73 25.18
C LEU A 64 9.75 7.85 26.44
N ASN A 65 9.49 6.54 26.29
CA ASN A 65 9.46 5.60 27.41
C ASN A 65 10.84 5.33 28.04
N LYS A 66 11.94 5.66 27.33
CA LYS A 66 13.30 5.56 27.87
C LYS A 66 13.72 6.83 28.62
N ALA A 67 13.14 7.98 28.29
CA ALA A 67 13.38 9.25 28.98
C ALA A 67 12.62 9.39 30.32
N ALA A 68 11.54 8.61 30.52
CA ALA A 68 10.77 8.61 31.78
C ALA A 68 11.29 7.59 32.83
N LYS A 69 12.44 6.94 32.59
CA LYS A 69 12.99 5.89 33.49
C LYS A 69 14.48 6.05 33.80
N CYS A 70 15.02 7.26 33.69
CA CYS A 70 16.30 7.59 34.32
C CYS A 70 16.01 8.27 35.67
N ASN A 71 16.16 7.48 36.73
CA ASN A 71 16.41 7.94 38.10
C ASN A 71 17.83 8.49 38.20
#